data_AF-A0A7S1QVS2-F1
#
_entry.id   AF-A0A7S1QVS2-F1
#
_cell.length_a   1.000
_cell.length_b   1.000
_cell.length_c   1.000
_cell.angle_alpha   90.00
_cell.angle_beta   90.00
_cell.angle_gamma   90.00
#
_symmetry.space_group_name_H-M   'P 1'
#
loop_
_entity.id
_entity.type
_entity.pdbx_description
1 polymer ?
#
loop_
_entity_poly.entity_id
_entity_poly.type
_entity_poly.pdbx_seq_one_letter_code
_entity_poly.pdbx_strand_id
1 'polypeptide(L)'
;TRQVSDATDASDIAAGPSPQSPPAVEFGMLIEEENHASPADSVAAARRRRLREIGIAARRLDRPERKKEQSLKVPGHNFQVEQLFHSPGSLPRGHTAGEREKALQHLIDRVIRELTPGPMCERLSRVPRRLLTTRGPDGQRLRREILKGATIVFFTAGYEGKRFVYERAHALGVKSVMIESPDSWSQRLVDEGIIAKFIPVDMSQSSEAVYTQALEAIQKLREDPSIGEPDGIATVVELSVATAARLAEATGLPGPAPEAVDTARDKHSTRA
;
A
#
# COMPACT_ATOMS: atom_id res chain seq x y z
N THR A 1 -34.14 -43.56 75.50
CA THR A 1 -33.95 -44.45 74.33
C THR A 1 -34.06 -43.57 73.10
N ARG A 2 -33.09 -43.36 72.21
CA ARG A 2 -31.75 -43.92 71.95
C ARG A 2 -31.00 -42.84 71.13
N GLN A 3 -29.72 -42.61 71.41
CA GLN A 3 -28.76 -41.88 70.56
C GLN A 3 -28.58 -42.59 69.21
N VAL A 4 -28.12 -41.88 68.17
CA VAL A 4 -26.94 -42.23 67.32
C VAL A 4 -26.39 -40.93 66.67
N SER A 5 -25.06 -40.83 66.66
CA SER A 5 -24.15 -39.82 66.09
C SER A 5 -23.80 -40.08 64.61
N ASP A 6 -23.15 -39.12 63.95
CA ASP A 6 -21.99 -39.23 63.02
C ASP A 6 -22.00 -38.00 62.08
N ALA A 7 -20.99 -37.12 61.98
CA ALA A 7 -19.53 -37.20 61.77
C ALA A 7 -19.11 -37.15 60.27
N THR A 8 -18.28 -36.15 59.94
CA THR A 8 -17.37 -35.98 58.76
C THR A 8 -18.03 -35.81 57.38
N ASP A 9 -17.52 -35.02 56.41
CA ASP A 9 -16.12 -34.82 56.04
C ASP A 9 -15.91 -33.50 55.26
N ALA A 10 -14.75 -32.89 55.45
CA ALA A 10 -14.30 -31.68 54.76
C ALA A 10 -13.52 -32.09 53.49
N SER A 11 -13.99 -31.67 52.33
CA SER A 11 -13.30 -31.92 51.05
C SER A 11 -12.32 -30.80 50.72
N ASP A 12 -11.04 -31.19 50.70
CA ASP A 12 -9.90 -30.49 50.12
C ASP A 12 -10.17 -30.01 48.68
N ILE A 13 -10.05 -28.70 48.45
CA ILE A 13 -9.95 -28.12 47.11
C ILE A 13 -8.47 -28.01 46.77
N ALA A 14 -7.98 -28.95 45.97
CA ALA A 14 -6.63 -28.95 45.45
C ALA A 14 -6.38 -27.73 44.54
N ALA A 15 -5.38 -26.92 44.88
CA ALA A 15 -4.88 -25.84 44.05
C ALA A 15 -4.26 -26.43 42.76
N GLY A 16 -4.88 -26.10 41.62
CA GLY A 16 -4.36 -26.45 40.30
C GLY A 16 -3.01 -25.78 40.02
N PRO A 17 -2.15 -26.40 39.19
CA PRO A 17 -0.82 -25.87 38.89
C PRO A 17 -0.90 -24.53 38.16
N SER A 18 -0.14 -23.55 38.67
CA SER A 18 0.05 -22.25 38.03
C SER A 18 0.55 -22.40 36.59
N PRO A 19 0.07 -21.57 35.65
CA PRO A 19 0.51 -21.61 34.27
C PRO A 19 2.01 -21.29 34.18
N GLN A 20 2.78 -22.24 33.68
CA GLN A 20 4.21 -22.05 33.44
C GLN A 20 4.40 -21.03 32.30
N SER A 21 5.17 -19.99 32.60
CA SER A 21 5.62 -19.01 31.60
C SER A 21 6.38 -19.71 30.47
N PRO A 22 6.14 -19.33 29.20
CA PRO A 22 6.87 -19.91 28.08
C PRO A 22 8.37 -19.58 28.17
N PRO A 23 9.26 -20.49 27.73
CA PRO A 23 10.70 -20.28 27.80
C PRO A 23 11.14 -19.11 26.93
N ALA A 24 12.01 -18.27 27.49
CA ALA A 24 12.67 -17.19 26.76
C ALA A 24 13.58 -17.80 25.67
N VAL A 25 13.37 -17.37 24.43
CA VAL A 25 14.23 -17.76 23.31
C VAL A 25 15.48 -16.87 23.34
N GLU A 26 16.59 -17.42 23.81
CA GLU A 26 17.91 -16.77 23.77
C GLU A 26 18.50 -16.86 22.36
N PHE A 27 18.60 -15.72 21.67
CA PHE A 27 19.31 -15.60 20.40
C PHE A 27 20.73 -15.09 20.66
N GLY A 28 21.70 -16.01 20.66
CA GLY A 28 23.12 -15.66 20.59
C GLY A 28 23.50 -15.26 19.16
N MET A 29 23.96 -14.03 18.95
CA MET A 29 24.54 -13.59 17.68
C MET A 29 25.91 -12.97 17.91
N LEU A 30 26.91 -13.61 17.33
CA LEU A 30 28.25 -13.07 17.11
C LEU A 30 28.20 -12.10 15.92
N ILE A 31 28.68 -10.87 16.11
CA ILE A 31 28.84 -9.87 15.06
C ILE A 31 30.34 -9.71 14.83
N GLU A 32 30.80 -10.08 13.64
CA GLU A 32 32.12 -9.71 13.14
C GLU A 32 32.01 -8.36 12.40
N GLU A 33 32.82 -7.39 12.81
CA GLU A 33 32.91 -6.06 12.18
C GLU A 33 33.90 -6.11 11.00
N GLU A 34 33.40 -5.96 9.77
CA GLU A 34 34.23 -5.67 8.61
C GLU A 34 34.25 -4.16 8.30
N ASN A 35 35.47 -3.63 8.19
CA ASN A 35 35.76 -2.25 7.81
C ASN A 35 35.51 -2.02 6.31
N HIS A 36 34.56 -1.16 5.95
CA HIS A 36 34.34 -0.70 4.58
C HIS A 36 34.62 0.80 4.40
N ALA A 37 35.29 1.11 3.28
CA ALA A 37 35.63 2.45 2.84
C ALA A 37 34.40 3.32 2.55
N SER A 38 34.58 4.65 2.64
CA SER A 38 33.56 5.68 2.53
C SER A 38 32.63 5.53 1.30
N PRO A 39 31.29 5.40 1.50
CA PRO A 39 30.30 5.25 0.42
C PRO A 39 30.18 6.44 -0.53
N ALA A 40 30.67 7.62 -0.16
CA ALA A 40 30.41 8.86 -0.90
C ALA A 40 31.12 8.93 -2.26
N ASP A 41 32.34 8.39 -2.36
CA ASP A 41 33.15 8.49 -3.57
C ASP A 41 32.74 7.47 -4.66
N SER A 42 32.23 6.30 -4.22
CA SER A 42 31.69 5.25 -5.08
C SER A 42 30.46 5.71 -5.88
N VAL A 43 29.55 6.44 -5.23
CA VAL A 43 28.30 6.92 -5.84
C VAL A 43 28.55 8.01 -6.87
N ALA A 44 29.48 8.93 -6.59
CA ALA A 44 29.85 10.01 -7.50
C ALA A 44 30.52 9.50 -8.79
N ALA A 45 31.37 8.47 -8.68
CA ALA A 45 32.01 7.84 -9.82
C ALA A 45 31.00 7.07 -10.70
N ALA A 46 30.10 6.29 -10.09
CA ALA A 46 29.06 5.55 -10.80
C ALA A 46 28.11 6.47 -11.59
N ARG A 47 27.74 7.63 -11.02
CA ARG A 47 26.87 8.61 -11.67
C ARG A 47 27.52 9.25 -12.91
N ARG A 48 28.83 9.56 -12.86
CA ARG A 48 29.56 10.12 -14.00
C ARG A 48 29.79 9.12 -15.14
N ARG A 49 29.86 7.82 -14.83
CA ARG A 49 29.96 6.76 -15.84
C ARG A 49 28.62 6.59 -16.56
N ARG A 50 27.52 6.52 -15.79
CA ARG A 50 26.17 6.39 -16.33
C ARG A 50 25.79 7.55 -17.24
N LEU A 51 26.05 8.80 -16.84
CA LEU A 51 25.75 9.99 -17.67
C LEU A 51 26.50 10.03 -19.01
N ARG A 52 27.69 9.41 -19.08
CA ARG A 52 28.45 9.28 -20.33
C ARG A 52 27.88 8.17 -21.22
N GLU A 53 27.42 7.07 -20.64
CA GLU A 53 26.78 5.97 -21.37
C GLU A 53 25.44 6.37 -22.01
N ILE A 54 24.69 7.33 -21.44
CA ILE A 54 23.42 7.82 -22.02
C ILE A 54 23.62 8.90 -23.10
N GLY A 55 24.85 9.20 -23.51
CA GLY A 55 25.11 10.14 -24.62
C GLY A 55 24.71 11.59 -24.36
N ILE A 56 24.51 11.99 -23.09
CA ILE A 56 24.22 13.38 -22.72
C ILE A 56 25.54 14.16 -22.71
N ALA A 57 26.12 14.35 -23.90
CA ALA A 57 27.12 15.39 -24.11
C ALA A 57 26.41 16.74 -23.97
N ALA A 58 26.98 17.63 -23.14
CA ALA A 58 26.49 18.97 -22.90
C ALA A 58 26.47 19.81 -24.20
N ARG A 59 25.39 19.70 -24.98
CA ARG A 59 25.08 20.65 -26.03
C ARG A 59 24.43 21.86 -25.38
N ARG A 60 25.22 22.93 -25.21
CA ARG A 60 24.71 24.29 -25.01
C ARG A 60 23.76 24.59 -26.18
N LEU A 61 22.50 24.84 -25.83
CA LEU A 61 21.43 25.18 -26.75
C LEU A 61 21.56 26.64 -27.17
N ASP A 62 21.88 26.87 -28.44
CA ASP A 62 21.36 28.04 -29.15
C ASP A 62 19.84 27.91 -29.16
N ARG A 63 19.16 28.78 -28.42
CA ARG A 63 17.71 28.76 -28.25
C ARG A 63 17.12 29.74 -29.26
N PRO A 64 16.47 29.29 -30.35
CA PRO A 64 15.80 30.21 -31.26
C PRO A 64 14.64 30.88 -30.53
N GLU A 65 14.41 32.15 -30.86
CA GLU A 65 13.39 32.99 -30.26
C GLU A 65 12.01 32.32 -30.25
N ARG A 66 11.37 32.37 -29.08
CA ARG A 66 10.00 31.87 -28.84
C ARG A 66 9.04 32.61 -29.78
N LYS A 67 8.64 31.95 -30.86
CA LYS A 67 7.44 32.33 -31.63
C LYS A 67 6.23 32.24 -30.69
N LYS A 68 5.39 33.28 -30.76
CA LYS A 68 4.16 33.52 -29.99
C LYS A 68 3.39 32.22 -29.73
N GLU A 69 2.98 32.05 -28.47
CA GLU A 69 2.13 30.98 -27.96
C GLU A 69 0.88 30.81 -28.82
N GLN A 70 0.96 29.92 -29.80
CA GLN A 70 -0.22 29.24 -30.30
C GLN A 70 -0.70 28.37 -29.15
N SER A 71 -1.89 28.70 -28.64
CA SER A 71 -2.68 27.85 -27.75
C SER A 71 -2.74 26.45 -28.37
N LEU A 72 -1.83 25.58 -27.94
CA LEU A 72 -1.86 24.16 -28.20
C LEU A 72 -3.15 23.68 -27.53
N LYS A 73 -4.20 23.49 -28.33
CA LYS A 73 -5.35 22.68 -27.91
C LYS A 73 -4.78 21.33 -27.51
N VAL A 74 -4.60 21.11 -26.21
CA VAL A 74 -4.08 19.86 -25.68
C VAL A 74 -5.05 18.77 -26.13
N PRO A 75 -4.64 17.83 -26.99
CA PRO A 75 -5.55 16.83 -27.53
C PRO A 75 -5.90 15.82 -26.45
N GLY A 76 -7.20 15.67 -26.18
CA GLY A 76 -7.78 14.51 -25.49
C GLY A 76 -7.83 14.60 -23.97
N HIS A 77 -8.99 14.22 -23.43
CA HIS A 77 -9.19 13.87 -22.03
C HIS A 77 -8.47 12.56 -21.72
N ASN A 78 -7.13 12.56 -21.72
CA ASN A 78 -6.33 11.39 -21.37
C ASN A 78 -5.86 11.52 -19.93
N PHE A 79 -6.15 10.49 -19.12
CA PHE A 79 -5.76 10.38 -17.72
C PHE A 79 -4.30 10.76 -17.47
N GLN A 80 -3.36 10.21 -18.24
CA GLN A 80 -1.92 10.48 -18.04
C GLN A 80 -1.56 11.94 -18.31
N VAL A 81 -2.12 12.53 -19.36
CA VAL A 81 -1.89 13.93 -19.73
C VAL A 81 -2.45 14.84 -18.63
N GLU A 82 -3.65 14.55 -18.15
CA GLU A 82 -4.29 15.31 -17.10
C GLU A 82 -3.52 15.22 -15.77
N GLN A 83 -3.08 14.03 -15.37
CA GLN A 83 -2.23 13.87 -14.19
C GLN A 83 -0.90 14.62 -14.36
N LEU A 84 -0.32 14.69 -15.56
CA LEU A 84 0.94 15.39 -15.76
C LEU A 84 0.81 16.92 -15.64
N PHE A 85 -0.23 17.51 -16.23
CA PHE A 85 -0.35 18.97 -16.35
C PHE A 85 -1.29 19.61 -15.34
N HIS A 86 -2.24 18.86 -14.79
CA HIS A 86 -3.33 19.41 -14.01
C HIS A 86 -3.53 18.76 -12.65
N SER A 87 -2.67 17.82 -12.21
CA SER A 87 -2.90 17.07 -10.98
C SER A 87 -3.24 17.97 -9.78
N PRO A 88 -4.32 17.64 -9.03
CA PRO A 88 -5.10 16.39 -9.12
C PRO A 88 -6.09 16.32 -10.30
N GLY A 89 -6.25 17.38 -11.09
CA GLY A 89 -7.06 17.42 -12.29
C GLY A 89 -8.55 17.48 -11.97
N SER A 90 -9.35 16.74 -12.74
CA SER A 90 -10.78 16.46 -12.54
C SER A 90 -11.04 15.40 -11.48
N LEU A 91 -10.02 14.90 -10.78
CA LEU A 91 -10.24 13.96 -9.69
C LEU A 91 -11.14 14.58 -8.61
N PRO A 92 -12.04 13.79 -7.98
CA PRO A 92 -12.86 14.28 -6.89
C PRO A 92 -12.03 14.92 -5.79
N ARG A 93 -12.58 15.92 -5.11
CA ARG A 93 -11.92 16.47 -3.92
C ARG A 93 -11.85 15.39 -2.84
N GLY A 94 -10.76 15.41 -2.06
CA GLY A 94 -10.72 14.60 -0.86
C GLY A 94 -11.84 15.00 0.10
N HIS A 95 -12.32 14.04 0.87
CA HIS A 95 -13.31 14.27 1.91
C HIS A 95 -12.78 15.29 2.92
N THR A 96 -13.66 16.17 3.39
CA THR A 96 -13.42 17.04 4.54
C THR A 96 -13.23 16.21 5.82
N ALA A 97 -12.70 16.82 6.89
CA ALA A 97 -12.53 16.13 8.17
C ALA A 97 -13.85 15.51 8.70
N GLY A 98 -14.96 16.25 8.59
CA GLY A 98 -16.27 15.76 9.02
C GLY A 98 -16.83 14.66 8.12
N GLU A 99 -16.55 14.69 6.82
CA GLU A 99 -16.91 13.59 5.89
C GLU A 99 -16.09 12.33 6.18
N ARG A 100 -14.79 12.48 6.48
CA ARG A 100 -13.93 11.36 6.89
C ARG A 100 -14.41 10.72 8.19
N GLU A 101 -14.80 11.52 9.18
CA GLU A 101 -15.35 11.02 10.44
C GLU A 101 -16.65 10.25 10.21
N LYS A 102 -17.56 10.77 9.37
CA LYS A 102 -18.79 10.06 8.98
C LYS A 102 -18.50 8.76 8.22
N ALA A 103 -17.55 8.77 7.29
CA ALA A 103 -17.14 7.58 6.55
C ALA A 103 -16.53 6.51 7.48
N LEU A 104 -15.72 6.95 8.45
CA LEU A 104 -15.16 6.07 9.49
C LEU A 104 -16.26 5.50 10.39
N GLN A 105 -17.22 6.31 10.82
CA GLN A 105 -18.36 5.83 11.61
C GLN A 105 -19.17 4.80 10.81
N HIS A 106 -19.42 5.06 9.53
CA HIS A 106 -20.11 4.12 8.66
C HIS A 106 -19.33 2.81 8.45
N LEU A 107 -18.00 2.88 8.39
CA LEU A 107 -17.14 1.70 8.35
C LEU A 107 -17.22 0.90 9.66
N ILE A 108 -17.14 1.57 10.82
CA ILE A 108 -17.30 0.94 12.14
C ILE A 108 -18.65 0.25 12.23
N ASP A 109 -19.74 0.95 11.87
CA ASP A 109 -21.09 0.40 11.90
C ASP A 109 -21.23 -0.83 10.99
N ARG A 110 -20.52 -0.87 9.86
CA ARG A 110 -20.50 -1.99 8.92
C ARG A 110 -19.74 -3.17 9.51
N VAL A 111 -18.55 -2.95 10.04
CA VAL A 111 -17.74 -3.98 10.72
C VAL A 111 -18.51 -4.60 11.89
N ILE A 112 -19.22 -3.77 12.68
CA ILE A 112 -20.07 -4.24 13.77
C ILE A 112 -21.24 -5.09 13.26
N ARG A 113 -21.86 -4.70 12.14
CA ARG A 113 -23.00 -5.43 11.56
C ARG A 113 -22.60 -6.73 10.87
N GLU A 114 -21.43 -6.76 10.23
CA GLU A 114 -20.97 -7.87 9.39
C GLU A 114 -20.03 -8.84 10.13
N LEU A 115 -19.67 -8.53 11.38
CA LEU A 115 -19.00 -9.35 12.42
C LEU A 115 -17.73 -10.12 12.04
N THR A 116 -17.24 -10.01 10.82
CA THR A 116 -16.03 -10.72 10.38
C THR A 116 -15.02 -9.69 9.90
N PRO A 117 -14.21 -9.10 10.79
CA PRO A 117 -13.08 -8.29 10.36
C PRO A 117 -12.23 -9.14 9.40
N GLY A 118 -11.83 -8.54 8.27
CA GLY A 118 -10.96 -9.22 7.31
C GLY A 118 -9.71 -9.80 7.99
N PRO A 119 -9.10 -10.87 7.44
CA PRO A 119 -8.01 -11.59 8.10
C PRO A 119 -6.84 -10.70 8.51
N MET A 120 -6.60 -9.58 7.81
CA MET A 120 -5.56 -8.62 8.20
C MET A 120 -5.98 -7.72 9.37
N CYS A 121 -7.19 -7.19 9.38
CA CYS A 121 -7.72 -6.36 10.48
C CYS A 121 -7.71 -7.11 11.81
N GLU A 122 -8.10 -8.39 11.80
CA GLU A 122 -8.05 -9.25 12.97
C GLU A 122 -6.60 -9.49 13.44
N ARG A 123 -5.68 -9.74 12.51
CA ARG A 123 -4.26 -9.90 12.85
C ARG A 123 -3.67 -8.61 13.43
N LEU A 124 -4.02 -7.45 12.86
CA LEU A 124 -3.53 -6.15 13.32
C LEU A 124 -4.06 -5.77 14.71
N SER A 125 -5.31 -6.08 15.04
CA SER A 125 -5.89 -5.75 16.35
C SER A 125 -5.21 -6.49 17.50
N ARG A 126 -4.61 -7.65 17.22
CA ARG A 126 -3.86 -8.47 18.19
C ARG A 126 -2.41 -8.03 18.38
N VAL A 127 -1.87 -7.17 17.51
CA VAL A 127 -0.46 -6.76 17.56
C VAL A 127 -0.34 -5.36 18.20
N PRO A 128 0.37 -5.21 19.33
CA PRO A 128 0.60 -3.90 19.93
C PRO A 128 1.24 -2.92 18.94
N ARG A 129 0.64 -1.73 18.78
CA ARG A 129 1.10 -0.71 17.82
C ARG A 129 2.59 -0.39 17.94
N ARG A 130 3.14 -0.41 19.16
CA ARG A 130 4.58 -0.21 19.42
C ARG A 130 5.47 -1.15 18.60
N LEU A 131 5.08 -2.42 18.46
CA LEU A 131 5.85 -3.44 17.74
C LEU A 131 5.80 -3.22 16.22
N LEU A 132 4.66 -2.74 15.70
CA LEU A 132 4.51 -2.39 14.28
C LEU A 132 5.42 -1.23 13.88
N THR A 133 5.64 -0.28 14.80
CA THR A 133 6.48 0.91 14.60
C THR A 133 7.95 0.70 14.96
N THR A 134 8.32 -0.42 15.58
CA THR A 134 9.71 -0.72 15.95
C THR A 134 10.59 -0.72 14.69
N ARG A 135 11.69 0.04 14.78
CA ARG A 135 12.73 0.08 13.74
C ARG A 135 13.66 -1.12 13.90
N GLY A 136 14.28 -1.54 12.79
CA GLY A 136 15.23 -2.65 12.77
C GLY A 136 14.66 -3.95 12.17
N PRO A 137 15.49 -5.01 12.14
CA PRO A 137 15.18 -6.27 11.45
C PRO A 137 13.90 -6.96 11.96
N ASP A 138 13.68 -6.98 13.27
CA ASP A 138 12.55 -7.69 13.88
C ASP A 138 11.21 -7.01 13.61
N GLY A 139 11.15 -5.68 13.75
CA GLY A 139 9.97 -4.92 13.35
C GLY A 139 9.66 -5.09 11.87
N GLN A 140 10.69 -5.16 11.02
CA GLN A 140 10.52 -5.42 9.59
C GLN A 140 10.02 -6.84 9.31
N ARG A 141 10.52 -7.84 10.03
CA ARG A 141 10.05 -9.24 9.94
C ARG A 141 8.57 -9.32 10.32
N LEU A 142 8.18 -8.73 11.44
CA LEU A 142 6.79 -8.68 11.91
C LEU A 142 5.86 -8.06 10.85
N ARG A 143 6.21 -6.89 10.30
CA ARG A 143 5.41 -6.25 9.24
C ARG A 143 5.26 -7.14 8.00
N ARG A 144 6.32 -7.89 7.63
CA ARG A 144 6.26 -8.84 6.50
C ARG A 144 5.39 -10.05 6.80
N GLU A 145 5.42 -10.60 8.02
CA GLU A 145 4.55 -11.70 8.42
C GLU A 145 3.07 -11.29 8.39
N ILE A 146 2.76 -10.07 8.82
CA ILE A 146 1.39 -9.54 8.79
C ILE A 146 0.89 -9.37 7.34
N LEU A 147 1.77 -8.99 6.41
CA LEU A 147 1.41 -8.83 4.99
C LEU A 147 1.13 -10.15 4.27
N LYS A 148 1.55 -11.30 4.80
CA LYS A 148 1.30 -12.60 4.16
C LYS A 148 -0.21 -12.83 4.05
N GLY A 149 -0.67 -13.17 2.84
CA GLY A 149 -2.09 -13.37 2.53
C GLY A 149 -2.91 -12.10 2.44
N ALA A 150 -2.32 -10.90 2.62
CA ALA A 150 -3.04 -9.65 2.43
C ALA A 150 -3.36 -9.42 0.95
N THR A 151 -4.55 -8.90 0.65
CA THR A 151 -4.97 -8.52 -0.69
C THR A 151 -4.69 -7.05 -0.93
N ILE A 152 -3.78 -6.73 -1.85
CA ILE A 152 -3.41 -5.34 -2.13
C ILE A 152 -3.76 -5.00 -3.58
N VAL A 153 -4.54 -3.92 -3.76
CA VAL A 153 -4.83 -3.36 -5.07
C VAL A 153 -3.70 -2.42 -5.46
N PHE A 154 -3.04 -2.71 -6.57
CA PHE A 154 -2.10 -1.81 -7.23
C PHE A 154 -2.82 -1.04 -8.33
N PHE A 155 -2.87 0.28 -8.20
CA PHE A 155 -3.41 1.16 -9.23
C PHE A 155 -2.27 1.66 -10.12
N THR A 156 -2.29 1.24 -11.38
CA THR A 156 -1.24 1.34 -12.39
C THR A 156 0.08 0.61 -12.05
N ALA A 157 0.57 -0.16 -13.02
CA ALA A 157 1.78 -0.94 -12.94
C ALA A 157 3.05 -0.13 -13.23
N GLY A 158 2.91 0.96 -14.00
CA GLY A 158 4.02 1.74 -14.54
C GLY A 158 4.72 1.03 -15.69
N TYR A 159 5.99 1.36 -15.93
CA TYR A 159 6.81 0.70 -16.96
C TYR A 159 7.31 -0.68 -16.48
N GLU A 160 7.63 -1.58 -17.42
CA GLU A 160 8.00 -2.97 -17.14
C GLU A 160 9.19 -3.12 -16.18
N GLY A 161 10.13 -2.17 -16.18
CA GLY A 161 11.23 -2.11 -15.19
C GLY A 161 10.79 -1.95 -13.73
N LYS A 162 9.49 -1.74 -13.43
CA LYS A 162 8.91 -1.79 -12.08
C LYS A 162 8.44 -3.19 -11.65
N ARG A 163 8.53 -4.18 -12.53
CA ARG A 163 8.11 -5.57 -12.28
C ARG A 163 8.61 -6.14 -10.96
N PHE A 164 9.83 -5.81 -10.54
CA PHE A 164 10.42 -6.27 -9.28
C PHE A 164 9.58 -5.93 -8.04
N VAL A 165 8.73 -4.89 -8.10
CA VAL A 165 7.82 -4.52 -7.01
C VAL A 165 6.77 -5.62 -6.81
N TYR A 166 6.19 -6.11 -7.91
CA TYR A 166 5.13 -7.12 -7.88
C TYR A 166 5.70 -8.50 -7.57
N GLU A 167 6.87 -8.83 -8.10
CA GLU A 167 7.63 -10.02 -7.71
C GLU A 167 7.94 -9.99 -6.21
N ARG A 168 8.33 -8.83 -5.68
CA ARG A 168 8.57 -8.68 -4.25
C ARG A 168 7.30 -8.82 -3.43
N ALA A 169 6.19 -8.26 -3.88
CA ALA A 169 4.88 -8.42 -3.21
C ALA A 169 4.47 -9.90 -3.19
N HIS A 170 4.59 -10.59 -4.32
CA HIS A 170 4.35 -12.03 -4.43
C HIS A 170 5.22 -12.84 -3.48
N ALA A 171 6.54 -12.58 -3.43
CA ALA A 171 7.47 -13.24 -2.51
C ALA A 171 7.18 -12.95 -1.02
N LEU A 172 6.48 -11.86 -0.71
CA LEU A 172 5.98 -11.55 0.64
C LEU A 172 4.63 -12.23 0.94
N GLY A 173 4.09 -13.01 0.01
CA GLY A 173 2.80 -13.68 0.12
C GLY A 173 1.60 -12.75 -0.08
N VAL A 174 1.80 -11.57 -0.69
CA VAL A 174 0.71 -10.62 -0.96
C VAL A 174 -0.08 -11.08 -2.17
N LYS A 175 -1.41 -11.15 -2.03
CA LYS A 175 -2.34 -11.37 -3.13
C LYS A 175 -2.55 -10.04 -3.87
N SER A 176 -1.80 -9.82 -4.94
CA SER A 176 -1.84 -8.56 -5.68
C SER A 176 -2.99 -8.54 -6.70
N VAL A 177 -3.78 -7.47 -6.72
CA VAL A 177 -4.75 -7.18 -7.78
C VAL A 177 -4.28 -5.94 -8.53
N MET A 178 -4.22 -6.00 -9.86
CA MET A 178 -3.74 -4.89 -10.69
C MET A 178 -4.91 -4.20 -11.39
N ILE A 179 -5.04 -2.88 -11.25
CA ILE A 179 -5.94 -2.03 -12.06
C ILE A 179 -5.07 -1.24 -13.03
N GLU A 180 -5.26 -1.44 -14.33
CA GLU A 180 -4.38 -0.86 -15.34
C GLU A 180 -5.05 -0.82 -16.74
N SER A 181 -4.46 -0.06 -17.67
CA SER A 181 -4.83 -0.03 -19.08
C SER A 181 -4.91 -1.43 -19.71
N PRO A 182 -5.90 -1.72 -20.57
CA PRO A 182 -6.11 -3.07 -21.13
C PRO A 182 -4.94 -3.62 -21.95
N ASP A 183 -4.09 -2.76 -22.48
CA ASP A 183 -2.91 -3.07 -23.29
C ASP A 183 -1.62 -3.19 -22.47
N SER A 184 -1.72 -3.17 -21.14
CA SER A 184 -0.54 -3.17 -20.28
C SER A 184 0.19 -4.50 -20.24
N TRP A 185 1.52 -4.40 -20.19
CA TRP A 185 2.42 -5.53 -19.99
C TRP A 185 2.10 -6.34 -18.73
N SER A 186 1.53 -5.70 -17.69
CA SER A 186 1.27 -6.32 -16.39
C SER A 186 0.15 -7.35 -16.41
N GLN A 187 -0.64 -7.42 -17.48
CA GLN A 187 -1.63 -8.48 -17.68
C GLN A 187 -0.97 -9.87 -17.64
N ARG A 188 0.22 -10.01 -18.24
CA ARG A 188 0.99 -11.27 -18.28
C ARG A 188 1.38 -11.79 -16.89
N LEU A 189 1.40 -10.92 -15.87
CA LEU A 189 1.72 -11.32 -14.50
C LEU A 189 0.66 -12.24 -13.87
N VAL A 190 -0.56 -12.28 -14.42
CA VAL A 190 -1.60 -13.23 -14.00
C VAL A 190 -1.21 -14.63 -14.43
N ASP A 191 -0.85 -14.81 -15.71
CA ASP A 191 -0.48 -16.11 -16.27
C ASP A 191 0.79 -16.68 -15.61
N GLU A 192 1.69 -15.80 -15.19
CA GLU A 192 2.90 -16.15 -14.46
C GLU A 192 2.67 -16.41 -12.96
N GLY A 193 1.44 -16.20 -12.45
CA GLY A 193 1.06 -16.40 -11.06
C GLY A 193 1.64 -15.37 -10.08
N ILE A 194 2.20 -14.25 -10.57
CA ILE A 194 2.81 -13.20 -9.74
C ILE A 194 1.72 -12.31 -9.13
N ILE A 195 0.68 -11.97 -9.90
CA ILE A 195 -0.50 -11.28 -9.41
C ILE A 195 -1.72 -12.21 -9.49
N ALA A 196 -2.68 -12.02 -8.60
CA ALA A 196 -3.87 -12.87 -8.55
C ALA A 196 -4.94 -12.47 -9.58
N LYS A 197 -5.02 -11.18 -9.92
CA LYS A 197 -6.04 -10.66 -10.84
C LYS A 197 -5.58 -9.39 -11.55
N PHE A 198 -5.98 -9.26 -12.80
CA PHE A 198 -5.86 -8.05 -13.61
C PHE A 198 -7.26 -7.50 -13.92
N ILE A 199 -7.43 -6.19 -13.74
CA ILE A 199 -8.67 -5.46 -13.97
C ILE A 199 -8.38 -4.39 -15.01
N PRO A 200 -8.87 -4.54 -16.25
CA PRO A 200 -8.69 -3.54 -17.29
C PRO A 200 -9.56 -2.30 -17.00
N VAL A 201 -8.97 -1.11 -17.08
CA VAL A 201 -9.67 0.18 -17.06
C VAL A 201 -9.16 1.03 -18.21
N ASP A 202 -10.06 1.64 -18.98
CA ASP A 202 -9.70 2.49 -20.12
C ASP A 202 -9.01 3.79 -19.66
N MET A 203 -7.68 3.78 -19.60
CA MET A 203 -6.85 4.92 -19.21
C MET A 203 -6.78 6.02 -20.28
N SER A 204 -7.42 5.87 -21.43
CA SER A 204 -7.51 6.92 -22.45
C SER A 204 -8.56 8.00 -22.14
N GLN A 205 -9.38 7.76 -21.10
CA GLN A 205 -10.47 8.63 -20.65
C GLN A 205 -10.02 9.67 -19.61
N SER A 206 -10.96 10.54 -19.20
CA SER A 206 -10.70 11.55 -18.17
C SER A 206 -10.34 10.91 -16.82
N SER A 207 -9.66 11.67 -15.96
CA SER A 207 -9.31 11.19 -14.63
C SER A 207 -10.51 10.85 -13.77
N GLU A 208 -11.61 11.59 -13.91
CA GLU A 208 -12.89 11.27 -13.27
C GLU A 208 -13.46 9.92 -13.74
N ALA A 209 -13.49 9.67 -15.06
CA ALA A 209 -14.02 8.42 -15.61
C ALA A 209 -13.17 7.21 -15.21
N VAL A 210 -11.85 7.35 -15.24
CA VAL A 210 -10.90 6.33 -14.77
C VAL A 210 -11.08 6.06 -13.27
N TYR A 211 -11.22 7.13 -12.47
CA TYR A 211 -11.47 7.01 -11.03
C TYR A 211 -12.75 6.23 -10.74
N THR A 212 -13.86 6.57 -11.40
CA THR A 212 -15.16 5.92 -11.20
C THR A 212 -15.09 4.43 -11.54
N GLN A 213 -14.50 4.08 -12.69
CA GLN A 213 -14.32 2.68 -13.09
C GLN A 213 -13.45 1.90 -12.10
N ALA A 214 -12.34 2.50 -11.65
CA ALA A 214 -11.46 1.87 -10.68
C ALA A 214 -12.17 1.67 -9.31
N LEU A 215 -12.93 2.66 -8.85
CA LEU A 215 -13.70 2.57 -7.60
C LEU A 215 -14.74 1.44 -7.67
N GLU A 216 -15.53 1.39 -8.74
CA GLU A 216 -16.51 0.32 -8.95
C GLU A 216 -15.84 -1.05 -8.99
N ALA A 217 -14.70 -1.16 -9.67
CA ALA A 217 -13.97 -2.42 -9.76
C ALA A 217 -13.46 -2.89 -8.39
N ILE A 218 -12.95 -1.98 -7.56
CA ILE A 218 -12.50 -2.30 -6.20
C ILE A 218 -13.68 -2.74 -5.33
N GLN A 219 -14.83 -2.06 -5.43
CA GLN A 219 -16.03 -2.43 -4.67
C GLN A 219 -16.54 -3.83 -5.05
N LYS A 220 -16.43 -4.22 -6.32
CA LYS A 220 -16.81 -5.56 -6.80
C LYS A 220 -15.83 -6.67 -6.37
N LEU A 221 -14.60 -6.34 -5.95
CA LEU A 221 -13.63 -7.36 -5.52
C LEU A 221 -14.10 -8.17 -4.31
N ARG A 222 -14.85 -7.54 -3.40
CA ARG A 222 -15.39 -8.22 -2.21
C ARG A 222 -16.30 -9.41 -2.57
N GLU A 223 -16.92 -9.37 -3.75
CA GLU A 223 -17.85 -10.39 -4.25
C GLU A 223 -17.11 -11.52 -4.98
N ASP A 224 -15.83 -11.33 -5.29
CA ASP A 224 -15.00 -12.35 -5.92
C ASP A 224 -14.46 -13.32 -4.86
N PRO A 225 -14.90 -14.59 -4.84
CA PRO A 225 -14.49 -15.56 -3.83
C PRO A 225 -13.01 -15.93 -3.91
N SER A 226 -12.35 -15.70 -5.04
CA SER A 226 -10.92 -15.99 -5.21
C SER A 226 -10.03 -14.88 -4.67
N ILE A 227 -10.55 -13.65 -4.61
CA ILE A 227 -9.82 -12.47 -4.16
C ILE A 227 -10.21 -12.11 -2.73
N GLY A 228 -11.50 -11.89 -2.48
CA GLY A 228 -12.04 -11.38 -1.23
C GLY A 228 -11.92 -9.86 -1.10
N GLU A 229 -12.16 -9.37 0.11
CA GLU A 229 -12.04 -7.95 0.43
C GLU A 229 -10.58 -7.48 0.33
N PRO A 230 -10.30 -6.34 -0.34
CA PRO A 230 -8.96 -5.75 -0.33
C PRO A 230 -8.57 -5.24 1.06
N ASP A 231 -7.30 -5.40 1.42
CA ASP A 231 -6.74 -4.88 2.68
C ASP A 231 -6.02 -3.53 2.49
N GLY A 232 -5.79 -3.09 1.24
CA GLY A 232 -5.11 -1.84 0.96
C GLY A 232 -5.00 -1.48 -0.51
N ILE A 233 -4.69 -0.22 -0.78
CA ILE A 233 -4.42 0.31 -2.13
C ILE A 233 -3.00 0.90 -2.15
N ALA A 234 -2.26 0.60 -3.20
CA ALA A 234 -0.93 1.14 -3.43
C ALA A 234 -0.72 1.53 -4.90
N THR A 235 0.30 2.34 -5.15
CA THR A 235 0.84 2.56 -6.50
C THR A 235 2.34 2.83 -6.38
N VAL A 236 3.08 2.49 -7.44
CA VAL A 236 4.50 2.86 -7.60
C VAL A 236 4.73 3.86 -8.73
N VAL A 237 3.63 4.41 -9.26
CA VAL A 237 3.63 5.39 -10.33
C VAL A 237 3.31 6.75 -9.75
N GLU A 238 4.28 7.67 -9.82
CA GLU A 238 4.15 9.04 -9.30
C GLU A 238 2.88 9.75 -9.78
N LEU A 239 2.55 9.60 -11.07
CA LEU A 239 1.38 10.23 -11.67
C LEU A 239 0.06 9.70 -11.09
N SER A 240 0.04 8.49 -10.56
CA SER A 240 -1.17 7.81 -10.07
C SER A 240 -1.39 7.93 -8.56
N VAL A 241 -0.46 8.53 -7.81
CA VAL A 241 -0.54 8.64 -6.34
C VAL A 241 -1.80 9.42 -5.90
N ALA A 242 -2.15 10.50 -6.61
CA ALA A 242 -3.33 11.31 -6.30
C ALA A 242 -4.65 10.53 -6.46
N THR A 243 -4.74 9.70 -7.50
CA THR A 243 -5.89 8.81 -7.75
C THR A 243 -5.95 7.69 -6.72
N ALA A 244 -4.82 7.01 -6.45
CA ALA A 244 -4.73 5.93 -5.47
C ALA A 244 -5.14 6.39 -4.05
N ALA A 245 -4.73 7.60 -3.64
CA ALA A 245 -5.11 8.17 -2.35
C ALA A 245 -6.63 8.41 -2.22
N ARG A 246 -7.27 8.91 -3.29
CA ARG A 246 -8.72 9.14 -3.32
C ARG A 246 -9.51 7.84 -3.40
N LEU A 247 -8.99 6.82 -4.10
CA LEU A 247 -9.57 5.49 -4.08
C LEU A 247 -9.49 4.89 -2.67
N ALA A 248 -8.35 5.05 -1.98
CA ALA A 248 -8.18 4.56 -0.61
C ALA A 248 -9.17 5.25 0.35
N GLU A 249 -9.30 6.58 0.26
CA GLU A 249 -10.25 7.34 1.06
C GLU A 249 -11.71 6.93 0.78
N ALA A 250 -12.10 6.77 -0.49
CA ALA A 250 -13.46 6.41 -0.87
C ALA A 250 -13.85 4.97 -0.50
N THR A 251 -12.86 4.07 -0.42
CA THR A 251 -13.06 2.66 -0.06
C THR A 251 -12.86 2.39 1.43
N GLY A 252 -12.36 3.37 2.19
CA GLY A 252 -11.98 3.18 3.59
C GLY A 252 -10.72 2.34 3.79
N LEU A 253 -9.95 2.11 2.71
CA LEU A 253 -8.72 1.32 2.73
C LEU A 253 -7.54 2.18 3.19
N PRO A 254 -6.49 1.58 3.79
CA PRO A 254 -5.32 2.31 4.23
C PRO A 254 -4.59 2.97 3.04
N GLY A 255 -4.29 4.25 3.20
CA GLY A 255 -3.55 5.07 2.23
C GLY A 255 -3.22 6.45 2.79
N PRO A 256 -2.37 7.24 2.11
CA PRO A 256 -2.14 8.62 2.48
C PRO A 256 -3.41 9.45 2.25
N ALA A 257 -3.63 10.48 3.08
CA ALA A 257 -4.73 11.41 2.87
C ALA A 257 -4.54 12.16 1.53
N PRO A 258 -5.61 12.38 0.73
CA PRO A 258 -5.51 13.11 -0.53
C PRO A 258 -4.86 14.49 -0.41
N GLU A 259 -5.17 15.25 0.64
CA GLU A 259 -4.58 16.56 0.91
C GLU A 259 -3.05 16.50 1.11
N ALA A 260 -2.56 15.47 1.80
CA ALA A 260 -1.13 15.28 2.00
C ALA A 260 -0.41 14.93 0.69
N VAL A 261 -1.06 14.14 -0.17
CA VAL A 261 -0.55 13.80 -1.51
C VAL A 261 -0.53 15.02 -2.42
N ASP A 262 -1.61 15.80 -2.44
CA ASP A 262 -1.71 17.01 -3.25
C ASP A 262 -0.65 18.03 -2.82
N THR A 263 -0.46 18.21 -1.50
CA THR A 263 0.62 19.05 -0.93
C THR A 263 2.00 18.58 -1.36
N ALA A 264 2.27 17.26 -1.28
CA ALA A 264 3.55 16.68 -1.64
C ALA A 264 3.87 16.77 -3.14
N ARG A 265 2.84 16.89 -3.98
CA ARG A 265 2.98 17.04 -5.44
C ARG A 265 3.24 18.49 -5.85
N ASP A 266 2.68 19.44 -5.12
CA ASP A 266 2.96 20.85 -5.31
C ASP A 266 4.35 21.20 -4.72
N LYS A 267 5.30 21.55 -5.60
CA LYS A 267 6.67 21.89 -5.20
C LYS A 267 6.74 23.13 -4.32
N HIS A 268 5.83 24.09 -4.49
CA HIS A 268 5.77 25.29 -3.66
C HIS A 268 5.21 24.94 -2.29
N SER A 269 4.08 24.23 -2.23
CA SER A 269 3.47 23.82 -0.96
C SER A 269 4.38 22.89 -0.16
N THR A 270 5.12 21.99 -0.80
CA THR A 270 6.10 21.12 -0.12
C THR A 270 7.28 21.91 0.50
N ARG A 271 7.49 23.17 0.13
CA ARG A 271 8.61 24.00 0.60
C ARG A 271 8.18 25.11 1.58
N ALA A 272 6.88 25.35 1.71
CA ALA A 272 6.31 26.31 2.65
C ALA A 272 6.32 25.75 4.07
#